data_AF-A0A6I2V5E0-F1
#
_entry.id   AF-A0A6I2V5E0-F1
#
_cell.length_a   1.000
_cell.length_b   1.000
_cell.length_c   1.000
_cell.angle_alpha   90.00
_cell.angle_beta   90.00
_cell.angle_gamma   90.00
#
_symmetry.space_group_name_H-M   'P 1'
#
loop_
_entity.id
_entity.type
_entity.pdbx_description
1 polymer ?
#
loop_
_entity_poly.entity_id
_entity_poly.type
_entity_poly.pdbx_seq_one_letter_code
_entity_poly.pdbx_strand_id
1 'polypeptide(L)'
;RSLAKMVFSVIDINEETRAAGEVLLPHFLQAASLYDPDVTGGALLLGIKGVTVISHGSSSARAIVSSIAVAAECAQRNVVDHMQEAVTDAS
;
A
#
# COMPACT_ATOMS: atom_id res chain seq x y z
N ARG A 1 7.75 -10.80 -2.00
CA ARG A 1 9.21 -10.54 -1.91
C ARG A 1 9.37 -9.07 -1.56
N SER A 2 9.83 -8.72 -0.36
CA SER A 2 9.88 -7.32 0.12
C SER A 2 11.04 -6.56 -0.53
N LEU A 3 10.80 -5.33 -0.99
CA LEU A 3 11.79 -4.40 -1.53
C LEU A 3 12.98 -4.19 -0.57
N ALA A 4 12.73 -4.22 0.75
CA ALA A 4 13.78 -4.12 1.76
C ALA A 4 14.82 -5.24 1.65
N LYS A 5 14.41 -6.47 1.33
CA LYS A 5 15.36 -7.60 1.13
C LYS A 5 16.27 -7.36 -0.08
N MET A 6 15.77 -6.72 -1.14
CA MET A 6 16.59 -6.35 -2.29
C MET A 6 17.65 -5.32 -1.88
N VAL A 7 17.26 -4.27 -1.14
CA VAL A 7 18.18 -3.24 -0.65
C VAL A 7 19.29 -3.85 0.23
N PHE A 8 18.93 -4.70 1.18
CA PHE A 8 19.91 -5.38 2.03
C PHE A 8 20.87 -6.27 1.22
N SER A 9 20.40 -6.93 0.16
CA SER A 9 21.25 -7.77 -0.68
C SER A 9 22.31 -6.99 -1.48
N VAL A 10 22.06 -5.71 -1.77
CA VAL A 10 23.01 -4.84 -2.48
C VAL A 10 24.06 -4.26 -1.53
N ILE A 11 23.65 -3.93 -0.30
CA ILE A 11 24.57 -3.35 0.70
C ILE A 11 25.58 -4.40 1.18
N ASP A 12 25.21 -5.68 1.21
CA ASP A 12 26.04 -6.77 1.75
C ASP A 12 26.98 -7.43 0.70
N ILE A 13 27.22 -6.79 -0.45
CA ILE A 13 28.05 -7.36 -1.54
C ILE A 13 29.54 -7.41 -1.17
N ASN A 14 30.09 -6.29 -0.70
CA ASN A 14 31.49 -6.16 -0.31
C ASN A 14 31.67 -5.02 0.72
N GLU A 15 32.91 -4.78 1.13
CA GLU A 15 33.20 -3.78 2.17
C GLU A 15 32.88 -2.35 1.73
N GLU A 16 33.04 -2.02 0.44
CA GLU A 16 32.69 -0.70 -0.10
C GLU A 16 31.18 -0.45 -0.05
N THR A 17 30.37 -1.45 -0.45
CA THR A 17 28.91 -1.34 -0.38
C THR A 17 28.41 -1.30 1.06
N ARG A 18 29.10 -1.98 1.98
CA ARG A 18 28.78 -1.99 3.41
C ARG A 18 29.02 -0.61 4.02
N ALA A 19 30.17 0.00 3.73
CA ALA A 19 30.52 1.35 4.18
C ALA A 19 29.55 2.41 3.61
N ALA A 20 29.20 2.31 2.32
CA ALA A 20 28.17 3.18 1.73
C ALA A 20 26.79 2.97 2.37
N GLY A 21 26.50 1.74 2.81
CA GLY A 21 25.27 1.37 3.50
C GLY A 21 25.06 2.09 4.83
N GLU A 22 26.11 2.41 5.59
CA GLU A 22 25.97 3.04 6.91
C GLU A 22 25.19 4.37 6.86
N VAL A 23 25.43 5.16 5.81
CA VAL A 23 24.78 6.45 5.61
C VAL A 23 23.48 6.31 4.82
N LEU A 24 23.45 5.43 3.82
CA LEU A 24 22.34 5.38 2.87
C LEU A 24 21.18 4.48 3.31
N LEU A 25 21.44 3.49 4.17
CA LEU A 25 20.45 2.49 4.58
C LEU A 25 19.20 3.11 5.22
N PRO A 26 19.27 4.08 6.15
CA PRO A 26 18.07 4.71 6.72
C PRO A 26 17.20 5.38 5.65
N HIS A 27 17.82 6.05 4.67
CA HIS A 27 17.12 6.72 3.59
C HIS A 27 16.49 5.73 2.61
N PHE A 28 17.17 4.64 2.30
CA PHE A 28 16.62 3.58 1.47
C PHE A 28 15.48 2.83 2.15
N LEU A 29 15.55 2.59 3.47
CA LEU A 29 14.45 1.97 4.21
C LEU A 29 13.22 2.88 4.24
N GLN A 30 13.41 4.19 4.41
CA GLN A 30 12.32 5.16 4.32
C GLN A 30 11.68 5.16 2.93
N ALA A 31 12.48 5.21 1.87
CA ALA A 31 11.97 5.12 0.49
C ALA A 31 11.26 3.78 0.22
N ALA A 32 11.82 2.68 0.71
CA ALA A 32 11.24 1.34 0.53
C ALA A 32 9.89 1.18 1.26
N SER A 33 9.68 1.90 2.36
CA SER A 33 8.43 1.87 3.13
C SER A 33 7.21 2.40 2.36
N LEU A 34 7.43 3.25 1.34
CA LEU A 34 6.36 3.72 0.44
C LEU A 34 5.82 2.60 -0.47
N TYR A 35 6.61 1.55 -0.66
CA TYR A 35 6.26 0.39 -1.48
C TYR A 35 5.89 -0.83 -0.62
N ASP A 36 5.68 -0.63 0.68
CA ASP A 36 5.21 -1.69 1.55
C ASP A 36 3.73 -1.99 1.23
N PRO A 37 3.40 -3.22 0.76
CA PRO A 37 2.04 -3.59 0.40
C PRO A 37 1.06 -3.53 1.57
N ASP A 38 1.54 -3.55 2.83
CA ASP A 38 0.70 -3.33 3.99
C ASP A 38 0.18 -1.87 4.07
N VAL A 39 0.83 -0.93 3.38
CA VAL A 39 0.48 0.49 3.41
C VAL A 39 -0.60 0.83 2.38
N THR A 40 -0.69 0.09 1.28
CA THR A 40 -1.67 0.34 0.20
C THR A 40 -3.11 -0.05 0.54
N GLY A 41 -3.36 -0.65 1.70
CA GLY A 41 -4.72 -1.06 2.11
C GLY A 41 -5.31 -2.19 1.24
N GLY A 42 -6.42 -2.77 1.70
CA GLY A 42 -7.10 -3.85 1.00
C GLY A 42 -7.72 -3.44 -0.33
N ALA A 43 -8.23 -4.42 -1.08
CA ALA A 43 -8.88 -4.19 -2.36
C ALA A 43 -10.32 -3.69 -2.18
N LEU A 44 -10.71 -2.63 -2.89
CA LEU A 44 -12.09 -2.13 -2.89
C LEU A 44 -12.98 -3.06 -3.73
N LEU A 45 -14.07 -3.56 -3.12
CA LEU A 45 -15.08 -4.36 -3.81
C LEU A 45 -16.12 -3.42 -4.46
N LEU A 46 -16.07 -3.35 -5.79
CA LEU A 46 -16.92 -2.47 -6.59
C LEU A 46 -18.18 -3.18 -7.10
N GLY A 47 -19.21 -2.41 -7.47
CA GLY A 47 -20.46 -2.94 -8.02
C GLY A 47 -21.50 -3.36 -6.98
N ILE A 48 -21.29 -3.00 -5.71
CA ILE A 48 -22.27 -3.17 -4.63
C ILE A 48 -22.74 -1.80 -4.12
N LYS A 49 -23.89 -1.78 -3.42
CA LYS A 49 -24.47 -0.55 -2.84
C LYS A 49 -23.78 -0.15 -1.52
N GLY A 50 -22.46 0.02 -1.55
CA GLY A 50 -21.69 0.42 -0.37
C GLY A 50 -20.18 0.32 -0.54
N VAL A 51 -19.45 0.83 0.45
CA VAL A 51 -17.99 0.73 0.51
C VAL A 51 -17.60 -0.57 1.20
N THR A 52 -16.80 -1.41 0.55
CA THR A 52 -16.27 -2.64 1.14
C THR A 52 -14.82 -2.82 0.74
N VAL A 53 -13.94 -3.00 1.72
CA VAL A 53 -12.51 -3.22 1.53
C VAL A 53 -12.15 -4.64 1.96
N ILE A 54 -11.67 -5.44 1.02
CA ILE A 54 -11.24 -6.82 1.26
C ILE A 54 -9.76 -6.80 1.65
N SER A 55 -9.48 -7.20 2.88
CA SER A 55 -8.10 -7.35 3.39
C SER A 55 -7.60 -8.79 3.19
N HIS A 56 -6.30 -8.97 3.02
CA HIS A 56 -5.66 -10.28 2.84
C HIS A 56 -5.71 -11.09 4.15
N GLY A 57 -5.74 -12.43 4.09
CA GLY A 57 -5.80 -13.28 5.28
C GLY A 57 -4.60 -13.18 6.23
N SER A 58 -3.46 -12.66 5.75
CA SER A 58 -2.25 -12.41 6.55
C SER A 58 -2.07 -10.93 6.92
N SER A 59 -3.14 -10.13 6.94
CA SER A 59 -3.06 -8.69 7.19
C SER A 59 -2.51 -8.40 8.56
N SER A 60 -1.45 -7.59 8.61
CA SER A 60 -0.92 -7.05 9.87
C SER A 60 -1.89 -6.02 10.46
N ALA A 61 -1.70 -5.65 11.73
CA ALA A 61 -2.48 -4.57 12.35
C ALA A 61 -2.40 -3.26 11.55
N ARG A 62 -1.23 -2.98 10.94
CA ARG A 62 -1.02 -1.81 10.09
C ARG A 62 -1.84 -1.89 8.80
N ALA A 63 -1.88 -3.06 8.16
CA ALA A 63 -2.71 -3.29 6.98
C ALA A 63 -4.21 -3.08 7.27
N ILE A 64 -4.70 -3.51 8.43
CA ILE A 64 -6.10 -3.28 8.83
C ILE A 64 -6.39 -1.79 9.02
N VAL A 65 -5.51 -1.04 9.69
CA VAL A 65 -5.67 0.41 9.85
C VAL A 65 -5.69 1.11 8.50
N SER A 66 -4.79 0.75 7.58
CA SER A 66 -4.80 1.28 6.22
C SER A 66 -6.09 0.95 5.47
N SER A 67 -6.60 -0.28 5.56
CA SER A 67 -7.89 -0.67 4.96
C SER A 67 -9.07 0.14 5.49
N ILE A 68 -9.11 0.42 6.79
CA ILE A 68 -10.15 1.25 7.41
C ILE A 68 -10.04 2.70 6.92
N ALA A 69 -8.82 3.24 6.84
CA ALA A 69 -8.59 4.59 6.32
C ALA A 69 -9.07 4.73 4.87
N VAL A 70 -8.76 3.76 4.02
CA VAL A 70 -9.24 3.70 2.63
C VAL A 70 -10.78 3.63 2.59
N ALA A 71 -11.41 2.78 3.40
CA ALA A 71 -12.86 2.68 3.46
C ALA A 71 -13.52 4.01 3.88
N ALA A 72 -12.96 4.67 4.90
CA ALA A 72 -13.45 5.96 5.38
C ALA A 72 -13.32 7.05 4.30
N GLU A 73 -12.19 7.09 3.59
CA GLU A 73 -11.96 8.03 2.50
C GLU A 73 -12.94 7.80 1.34
N CYS A 74 -13.16 6.54 0.93
CA CYS A 74 -14.13 6.21 -0.12
C CYS A 74 -15.56 6.63 0.26
N ALA A 75 -15.94 6.47 1.53
CA ALA A 75 -17.24 6.89 2.03
C ALA A 75 -17.37 8.41 2.04
N GLN A 76 -16.34 9.14 2.51
CA GLN A 76 -16.34 10.60 2.53
C GLN A 76 -16.36 11.23 1.14
N ARG A 77 -15.74 10.58 0.16
CA ARG A 77 -15.67 11.04 -1.24
C ARG A 77 -16.83 10.53 -2.10
N ASN A 78 -17.84 9.86 -1.52
CA ASN A 78 -19.00 9.32 -2.24
C ASN A 78 -18.62 8.50 -3.50
N VAL A 79 -17.58 7.66 -3.38
CA VAL A 79 -17.03 6.91 -4.53
C VAL A 79 -18.07 6.02 -5.20
N VAL A 80 -18.97 5.41 -4.42
CA VAL A 80 -20.04 4.55 -4.95
C VAL A 80 -21.01 5.33 -5.82
N ASP A 81 -21.40 6.53 -5.40
CA ASP A 81 -22.34 7.38 -6.14
C ASP A 81 -21.72 7.84 -7.45
N HIS A 82 -20.46 8.31 -7.41
CA HIS A 82 -19.73 8.70 -8.62
C HIS A 82 -19.54 7.54 -9.60
N MET A 83 -19.31 6.32 -9.10
CA MET A 83 -19.25 5.15 -9.97
C MET A 83 -20.59 4.83 -10.61
N GLN A 84 -21.69 4.94 -9.85
CA GLN A 84 -23.03 4.71 -10.38
C GLN A 84 -23.38 5.74 -11.46
N GLU A 85 -23.09 7.03 -11.21
CA GLU A 85 -23.23 8.11 -12.19
C GLU A 85 -22.44 7.81 -13.47
N ALA A 86 -21.13 7.53 -13.35
CA ALA A 86 -20.26 7.29 -14.48
C ALA A 86 -20.68 6.10 -15.36
N VAL A 87 -21.20 5.03 -14.76
CA VAL A 87 -21.69 3.87 -15.51
C VAL A 87 -23.04 4.16 -16.18
N THR A 88 -23.90 4.95 -15.53
CA THR A 88 -25.22 5.31 -16.06
C THR A 88 -25.09 6.29 -17.23
N ASP A 89 -24.21 7.29 -17.13
CA ASP A 89 -23.97 8.28 -18.19
C ASP A 89 -23.29 7.68 -19.44
N ALA A 90 -22.62 6.54 -19.28
CA ALA A 90 -21.98 5.82 -20.38
C ALA A 90 -22.94 4.87 -21.15
N SER A 91 -24.18 4.71 -20.68
CA SER A 91 -25.21 3.82 -21.25
C SER A 91 -26.24 4.59 -22.08
#